data_AF-A0A1N7KJG4-F1
#
_entry.id   AF-A0A1N7KJG4-F1
#
_cell.length_a   1.000
_cell.length_b   1.000
_cell.length_c   1.000
_cell.angle_alpha   90.00
_cell.angle_beta   90.00
_cell.angle_gamma   90.00
#
_symmetry.space_group_name_H-M   'P 1'
#
loop_
_entity.id
_entity.type
_entity.pdbx_description
1 polymer ?
#
loop_
_entity_poly.entity_id
_entity_poly.type
_entity_poly.pdbx_seq_one_letter_code
_entity_poly.pdbx_strand_id
1 'polypeptide(L)'
;METTFWAIDEIVDPFKLINAFFNYCTIDIYKNTLSDIMLYVNKAEVCNKERPGDLFDFHNAVRSFIRGAYLLNFKAKRWEVKKAPKEWQIISQGSLNKEEYQNPFLVFDKAFEYKTIEEYEFFLNEIVHVSLSPYKEQFDYDLITPHIHLVKMLDAAQIINERGIKKIKNKVNKNRE
;
A
#
# COMPACT_ATOMS: atom_id res chain seq x y z
N MET A 1 -10.04 6.58 -9.78
CA MET A 1 -8.74 5.93 -9.53
C MET A 1 -8.49 5.08 -10.76
N GLU A 2 -7.45 5.34 -11.57
CA GLU A 2 -7.17 4.69 -12.88
C GLU A 2 -7.03 3.16 -12.77
N THR A 3 -8.14 2.47 -12.56
CA THR A 3 -8.23 1.05 -12.15
C THR A 3 -8.64 0.17 -13.32
N THR A 4 -9.18 0.76 -14.39
CA THR A 4 -9.66 0.08 -15.60
C THR A 4 -8.59 -0.79 -16.26
N PHE A 5 -7.31 -0.42 -16.11
CA PHE A 5 -6.19 -1.16 -16.71
C PHE A 5 -5.96 -2.55 -16.08
N TRP A 6 -6.12 -2.69 -14.77
CA TRP A 6 -5.81 -3.93 -14.04
C TRP A 6 -7.02 -4.57 -13.33
N ALA A 7 -8.09 -3.81 -13.12
CA ALA A 7 -9.34 -4.25 -12.48
C ALA A 7 -10.53 -4.31 -13.45
N ILE A 8 -10.34 -4.00 -14.74
CA ILE A 8 -11.37 -4.01 -15.82
C ILE A 8 -12.47 -2.93 -15.65
N ASP A 9 -12.69 -2.40 -14.45
CA ASP A 9 -13.69 -1.36 -14.14
C ASP A 9 -13.07 -0.15 -13.41
N GLU A 10 -13.77 1.00 -13.45
CA GLU A 10 -13.43 2.14 -12.60
C GLU A 10 -13.97 1.94 -11.17
N ILE A 11 -13.05 1.83 -10.20
CA ILE A 11 -13.38 1.67 -8.79
C ILE A 11 -13.19 3.01 -8.06
N VAL A 12 -14.27 3.51 -7.45
CA VAL A 12 -14.28 4.78 -6.68
C VAL A 12 -14.23 4.54 -5.17
N ASP A 13 -14.77 3.42 -4.68
CA ASP A 13 -14.72 3.09 -3.25
C ASP A 13 -13.36 2.48 -2.88
N PRO A 14 -12.63 3.06 -1.91
CA PRO A 14 -11.28 2.60 -1.59
C PRO A 14 -11.26 1.18 -0.99
N PHE A 15 -12.31 0.74 -0.28
CA PHE A 15 -12.34 -0.62 0.24
C PHE A 15 -12.55 -1.65 -0.89
N LYS A 16 -13.42 -1.33 -1.86
CA LYS A 16 -13.55 -2.15 -3.08
C LYS A 16 -12.24 -2.18 -3.88
N LEU A 17 -11.53 -1.05 -3.98
CA LEU A 17 -10.25 -0.99 -4.69
C LEU A 17 -9.23 -1.91 -4.02
N ILE A 18 -9.09 -1.85 -2.70
CA ILE A 18 -8.15 -2.71 -1.96
C ILE A 18 -8.50 -4.19 -2.14
N ASN A 19 -9.79 -4.53 -2.11
CA ASN A 19 -10.22 -5.90 -2.36
C ASN A 19 -9.83 -6.37 -3.78
N ALA A 20 -10.12 -5.56 -4.80
CA ALA A 20 -9.75 -5.86 -6.18
C ALA A 20 -8.22 -5.98 -6.36
N PHE A 21 -7.45 -5.09 -5.71
CA PHE A 21 -5.98 -5.07 -5.74
C PHE A 21 -5.36 -6.39 -5.26
N PHE A 22 -5.91 -6.97 -4.18
CA PHE A 22 -5.47 -8.26 -3.65
C PHE A 22 -6.08 -9.48 -4.35
N ASN A 23 -7.15 -9.31 -5.13
CA ASN A 23 -7.66 -10.36 -6.03
C ASN A 23 -6.81 -10.45 -7.31
N TYR A 24 -6.26 -9.33 -7.76
CA TYR A 24 -5.38 -9.27 -8.94
C TYR A 24 -4.03 -9.96 -8.66
N CYS A 25 -3.44 -9.71 -7.48
CA CYS A 25 -2.13 -10.25 -7.13
C CYS A 25 -1.97 -10.37 -5.60
N THR A 26 -1.16 -11.33 -5.12
CA THR A 26 -0.95 -11.53 -3.68
C THR A 26 -0.02 -10.47 -3.10
N ILE A 27 -0.14 -10.21 -1.79
CA ILE A 27 0.75 -9.27 -1.11
C ILE A 27 2.22 -9.66 -1.24
N ASP A 28 2.53 -10.96 -1.20
CA ASP A 28 3.91 -11.46 -1.24
C ASP A 28 4.55 -11.13 -2.59
N ILE A 29 3.80 -11.27 -3.68
CA ILE A 29 4.28 -10.87 -5.01
C ILE A 29 4.54 -9.37 -5.04
N TYR A 30 3.61 -8.52 -4.57
CA TYR A 30 3.84 -7.07 -4.55
C TYR A 30 5.09 -6.68 -3.75
N LYS A 31 5.27 -7.26 -2.56
CA LYS A 31 6.42 -6.97 -1.69
C LYS A 31 7.73 -7.46 -2.31
N ASN A 32 7.74 -8.67 -2.87
CA ASN A 32 8.91 -9.22 -3.55
C ASN A 32 9.28 -8.38 -4.78
N THR A 33 8.30 -8.03 -5.62
CA THR A 33 8.54 -7.16 -6.79
C THR A 33 9.07 -5.78 -6.36
N LEU A 34 8.55 -5.19 -5.30
CA LEU A 34 9.05 -3.92 -4.77
C LEU A 34 10.49 -4.06 -4.24
N SER A 35 10.82 -5.14 -3.55
CA SER A 35 12.18 -5.43 -3.07
C SER A 35 13.15 -5.67 -4.23
N ASP A 36 12.73 -6.39 -5.28
CA ASP A 36 13.51 -6.61 -6.48
C ASP A 36 13.79 -5.27 -7.19
N ILE A 37 12.77 -4.44 -7.40
CA ILE A 37 12.93 -3.09 -7.97
C ILE A 37 13.98 -2.29 -7.17
N MET A 38 13.85 -2.24 -5.84
CA MET A 38 14.80 -1.53 -4.98
C MET A 38 16.24 -2.08 -5.06
N LEU A 39 16.38 -3.40 -5.23
CA LEU A 39 17.68 -4.03 -5.46
C LEU A 39 18.28 -3.61 -6.81
N TYR A 40 17.45 -3.52 -7.85
CA TYR A 40 17.88 -3.18 -9.21
C TYR A 40 18.11 -1.69 -9.44
N VAL A 41 17.49 -0.81 -8.66
CA VAL A 41 17.77 0.65 -8.67
C VAL A 41 19.26 0.97 -8.48
N ASN A 42 20.01 0.10 -7.80
CA ASN A 42 21.46 0.27 -7.55
C ASN A 42 22.35 -0.60 -8.47
N LYS A 43 21.75 -1.35 -9.41
CA LYS A 43 22.47 -2.23 -10.34
C LYS A 43 22.59 -1.58 -11.71
N ALA A 44 23.67 -1.91 -12.43
CA ALA A 44 23.80 -1.58 -13.85
C ALA A 44 23.10 -2.63 -14.73
N GLU A 45 21.87 -2.99 -14.35
CA GLU A 45 21.12 -4.09 -14.96
C GLU A 45 19.63 -3.76 -15.00
N VAL A 46 18.97 -4.16 -16.09
CA VAL A 46 17.51 -4.06 -16.22
C VAL A 46 16.85 -5.16 -15.37
N CYS A 47 15.91 -4.78 -14.51
CA CYS A 47 15.06 -5.67 -13.73
C CYS A 47 14.06 -6.40 -14.64
N ASN A 48 13.85 -7.69 -14.40
CA ASN A 48 12.92 -8.54 -15.16
C ASN A 48 13.06 -8.39 -16.69
N LYS A 49 14.29 -8.52 -17.21
CA LYS A 49 14.63 -8.30 -18.65
C LYS A 49 13.75 -9.07 -19.63
N GLU A 50 13.34 -10.29 -19.26
CA GLU A 50 12.54 -11.15 -20.11
C GLU A 50 11.09 -10.68 -20.23
N ARG A 51 10.58 -9.96 -19.22
CA ARG A 51 9.19 -9.52 -19.13
C ARG A 51 9.06 -8.12 -18.50
N PRO A 52 9.64 -7.08 -19.10
CA PRO A 52 9.59 -5.71 -18.55
C PRO A 52 8.17 -5.16 -18.43
N GLY A 53 7.22 -5.69 -19.21
CA GLY A 53 5.79 -5.36 -19.09
C GLY A 53 5.20 -5.69 -17.70
N ASP A 54 5.71 -6.70 -17.01
CA ASP A 54 5.21 -7.03 -15.66
C ASP A 54 5.49 -5.90 -14.66
N LEU A 55 6.59 -5.15 -14.83
CA LEU A 55 6.91 -3.98 -14.01
C LEU A 55 5.98 -2.80 -14.31
N PHE A 56 5.52 -2.69 -15.55
CA PHE A 56 4.51 -1.71 -15.94
C PHE A 56 3.14 -2.05 -15.32
N ASP A 57 2.74 -3.31 -15.33
CA ASP A 57 1.52 -3.77 -14.68
C ASP A 57 1.57 -3.53 -13.16
N PHE A 58 2.71 -3.88 -12.55
CA PHE A 58 3.00 -3.59 -11.13
C PHE A 58 2.89 -2.10 -10.83
N HIS A 59 3.55 -1.25 -11.64
CA HIS A 59 3.55 0.20 -11.47
C HIS A 59 2.12 0.76 -11.46
N ASN A 60 1.29 0.38 -12.44
CA ASN A 60 -0.08 0.88 -12.53
C ASN A 60 -0.96 0.41 -11.36
N ALA A 61 -0.82 -0.86 -10.97
CA ALA A 61 -1.53 -1.42 -9.83
C ALA A 61 -1.13 -0.71 -8.52
N VAL A 62 0.17 -0.56 -8.26
CA VAL A 62 0.68 0.07 -7.03
C VAL A 62 0.39 1.56 -6.99
N ARG A 63 0.44 2.27 -8.13
CA ARG A 63 0.02 3.68 -8.20
C ARG A 63 -1.46 3.84 -7.85
N SER A 64 -2.31 2.95 -8.36
CA SER A 64 -3.73 2.90 -7.99
C SER A 64 -3.94 2.58 -6.52
N PHE A 65 -3.13 1.69 -5.96
CA PHE A 65 -3.11 1.37 -4.53
C PHE A 65 -2.73 2.59 -3.68
N ILE A 66 -1.67 3.33 -4.03
CA ILE A 66 -1.25 4.55 -3.30
C ILE A 66 -2.40 5.55 -3.22
N ARG A 67 -3.12 5.77 -4.33
CA ARG A 67 -4.33 6.62 -4.37
C ARG A 67 -5.44 6.07 -3.46
N GLY A 68 -5.69 4.76 -3.49
CA GLY A 68 -6.65 4.11 -2.61
C GLY A 68 -6.29 4.23 -1.13
N ALA A 69 -5.02 4.03 -0.78
CA ALA A 69 -4.46 4.18 0.55
C ALA A 69 -4.62 5.62 1.07
N TYR A 70 -4.36 6.61 0.22
CA TYR A 70 -4.61 8.01 0.54
C TYR A 70 -6.08 8.27 0.88
N LEU A 71 -7.02 7.69 0.12
CA LEU A 71 -8.44 7.80 0.45
C LEU A 71 -8.83 7.07 1.73
N LEU A 72 -8.19 5.93 2.03
CA LEU A 72 -8.40 5.20 3.29
C LEU A 72 -8.01 6.02 4.51
N ASN A 73 -6.99 6.89 4.39
CA ASN A 73 -6.57 7.82 5.42
C ASN A 73 -7.75 8.62 5.99
N PHE A 74 -8.64 9.10 5.11
CA PHE A 74 -9.81 9.88 5.51
C PHE A 74 -10.98 9.04 6.04
N LYS A 75 -10.95 7.70 5.87
CA LYS A 75 -12.02 6.80 6.34
C LYS A 75 -11.91 6.46 7.82
N ALA A 76 -10.73 6.60 8.43
CA ALA A 76 -10.48 6.30 9.84
C ALA A 76 -11.43 7.02 10.81
N LYS A 77 -11.96 8.18 10.43
CA LYS A 77 -12.91 8.98 11.24
C LYS A 77 -14.31 8.35 11.35
N ARG A 78 -14.70 7.47 10.42
CA ARG A 78 -16.06 6.91 10.32
C ARG A 78 -16.08 5.39 10.37
N TRP A 79 -14.93 4.76 10.20
CA TRP A 79 -14.77 3.33 10.06
C TRP A 79 -13.66 2.84 10.99
N GLU A 80 -13.86 1.65 11.53
CA GLU A 80 -12.87 0.95 12.33
C GLU A 80 -12.69 -0.46 11.75
N VAL A 81 -11.46 -0.97 11.82
CA VAL A 81 -11.15 -2.36 11.44
C VAL A 81 -11.74 -3.29 12.50
N LYS A 82 -12.26 -4.45 12.10
CA LYS A 82 -12.68 -5.45 13.08
C LYS A 82 -11.49 -5.84 13.95
N LYS A 83 -11.77 -6.10 15.24
CA LYS A 83 -10.72 -6.30 16.24
C LYS A 83 -9.80 -7.45 15.84
N ALA A 84 -8.51 -7.27 16.12
CA ALA A 84 -7.56 -8.37 16.08
C ALA A 84 -8.00 -9.50 17.03
N PRO A 85 -7.65 -10.77 16.73
CA PRO A 85 -7.78 -11.87 17.68
C PRO A 85 -7.10 -11.54 19.03
N LYS A 86 -7.58 -12.14 20.13
CA LYS A 86 -6.97 -11.94 21.46
C LYS A 86 -5.51 -12.36 21.49
N GLU A 87 -5.19 -13.42 20.76
CA GLU A 87 -3.85 -13.96 20.57
C GLU A 87 -3.60 -14.07 19.06
N TRP A 88 -2.46 -13.57 18.60
CA TRP A 88 -2.05 -13.67 17.20
C TRP A 88 -0.55 -13.91 17.11
N GLN A 89 -0.11 -14.51 16.00
CA GLN A 89 1.30 -14.78 15.76
C GLN A 89 2.01 -13.53 15.29
N ILE A 90 3.26 -13.29 15.70
CA ILE A 90 4.04 -12.12 15.26
C ILE A 90 4.15 -12.07 13.73
N ILE A 91 4.25 -13.22 13.07
CA ILE A 91 4.32 -13.34 11.62
C ILE A 91 3.11 -12.71 10.93
N SER A 92 1.91 -12.79 11.54
CA SER A 92 0.72 -12.18 10.95
C SER A 92 0.75 -10.64 10.97
N GLN A 93 1.70 -10.02 11.69
CA GLN A 93 1.88 -8.57 11.72
C GLN A 93 2.63 -8.05 10.48
N GLY A 94 3.35 -8.90 9.75
CA GLY A 94 4.20 -8.45 8.65
C GLY A 94 5.23 -7.42 9.14
N SER A 95 5.30 -6.27 8.46
CA SER A 95 6.16 -5.14 8.82
C SER A 95 5.56 -4.19 9.87
N LEU A 96 4.32 -4.44 10.30
CA LEU A 96 3.62 -3.57 11.24
C LEU A 96 4.11 -3.80 12.66
N ASN A 97 4.20 -2.71 13.43
CA ASN A 97 4.31 -2.85 14.88
C ASN A 97 2.96 -3.22 15.51
N LYS A 98 2.96 -3.53 16.81
CA LYS A 98 1.75 -3.96 17.55
C LYS A 98 0.61 -2.94 17.47
N GLU A 99 0.90 -1.66 17.55
CA GLU A 99 -0.09 -0.58 17.50
C GLU A 99 -0.72 -0.49 16.10
N GLU A 100 0.13 -0.48 15.07
CA GLU A 100 -0.26 -0.48 13.66
C GLU A 100 -1.08 -1.72 13.29
N TYR A 101 -0.70 -2.89 13.79
CA TYR A 101 -1.46 -4.13 13.57
C TYR A 101 -2.85 -4.11 14.21
N GLN A 102 -2.98 -3.46 15.37
CA GLN A 102 -4.27 -3.30 16.05
C GLN A 102 -5.15 -2.25 15.37
N ASN A 103 -4.55 -1.15 14.90
CA ASN A 103 -5.22 -0.10 14.15
C ASN A 103 -4.48 0.23 12.84
N PRO A 104 -4.75 -0.53 11.76
CA PRO A 104 -4.07 -0.36 10.47
C PRO A 104 -4.20 1.03 9.85
N PHE A 105 -5.24 1.80 10.22
CA PHE A 105 -5.41 3.15 9.69
C PHE A 105 -4.25 4.10 10.07
N LEU A 106 -3.61 3.87 11.23
CA LEU A 106 -2.47 4.67 11.68
C LEU A 106 -1.28 4.63 10.71
N VAL A 107 -1.18 3.56 9.92
CA VAL A 107 -0.10 3.39 8.95
C VAL A 107 -0.24 4.40 7.81
N PHE A 108 -1.48 4.62 7.33
CA PHE A 108 -1.73 5.61 6.28
C PHE A 108 -1.52 7.03 6.83
N ASP A 109 -1.99 7.31 8.04
CA ASP A 109 -1.82 8.63 8.67
C ASP A 109 -0.32 8.98 8.75
N LYS A 110 0.50 8.06 9.30
CA LYS A 110 1.95 8.24 9.41
C LYS A 110 2.64 8.33 8.05
N ALA A 111 2.23 7.51 7.07
CA ALA A 111 2.82 7.53 5.74
C ALA A 111 2.59 8.87 5.03
N PHE A 112 1.36 9.40 5.09
CA PHE A 112 0.97 10.63 4.40
C PHE A 112 1.28 11.91 5.19
N GLU A 113 1.59 11.81 6.48
CA GLU A 113 2.24 12.88 7.25
C GLU A 113 3.71 13.04 6.85
N TYR A 114 4.39 11.93 6.56
CA TYR A 114 5.80 11.95 6.13
C TYR A 114 5.98 12.41 4.68
N LYS A 115 5.15 11.90 3.75
CA LYS A 115 5.21 12.23 2.32
C LYS A 115 3.83 12.40 1.72
N THR A 116 3.69 13.40 0.85
CA THR A 116 2.47 13.62 0.08
C THR A 116 2.18 12.47 -0.88
N ILE A 117 0.95 12.38 -1.38
CA ILE A 117 0.59 11.38 -2.39
C ILE A 117 1.42 11.57 -3.68
N GLU A 118 1.66 12.81 -4.09
CA GLU A 118 2.48 13.14 -5.25
C GLU A 118 3.93 12.67 -5.07
N GLU A 119 4.50 12.79 -3.86
CA GLU A 119 5.84 12.29 -3.58
C GLU A 119 5.93 10.76 -3.59
N TYR A 120 4.88 10.04 -3.15
CA TYR A 120 4.84 8.58 -3.29
C TYR A 120 4.68 8.15 -4.75
N GLU A 121 3.87 8.86 -5.54
CA GLU A 121 3.76 8.60 -6.98
C GLU A 121 5.09 8.88 -7.69
N PHE A 122 5.77 9.98 -7.35
CA PHE A 122 7.10 10.29 -7.86
C PHE A 122 8.11 9.20 -7.48
N PHE A 123 8.18 8.85 -6.20
CA PHE A 123 9.03 7.75 -5.72
C PHE A 123 8.80 6.46 -6.52
N LEU A 124 7.55 6.04 -6.71
CA LEU A 124 7.23 4.83 -7.47
C LEU A 124 7.68 4.94 -8.94
N ASN A 125 7.45 6.09 -9.57
CA ASN A 125 7.87 6.33 -10.95
C ASN A 125 9.40 6.21 -11.08
N GLU A 126 10.15 6.85 -10.18
CA GLU A 126 11.61 6.85 -10.18
C GLU A 126 12.16 5.44 -10.01
N ILE A 127 11.75 4.71 -8.96
CA ILE A 127 12.31 3.37 -8.72
C ILE A 127 12.02 2.41 -9.87
N VAL A 128 10.83 2.48 -10.48
CA VAL A 128 10.46 1.65 -11.62
C VAL A 128 11.29 2.05 -12.84
N HIS A 129 11.37 3.35 -13.15
CA HIS A 129 12.15 3.87 -14.27
C HIS A 129 13.60 3.43 -14.20
N VAL A 130 14.26 3.66 -13.06
CA VAL A 130 15.68 3.33 -12.89
C VAL A 130 15.90 1.82 -12.88
N SER A 131 15.01 1.04 -12.26
CA SER A 131 15.12 -0.43 -12.30
C SER A 131 15.03 -1.00 -13.72
N LEU A 132 14.45 -0.26 -14.68
CA LEU A 132 14.37 -0.63 -16.08
C LEU A 132 15.54 -0.05 -16.92
N SER A 133 16.47 0.67 -16.30
CA SER A 133 17.65 1.24 -16.92
C SER A 133 18.85 0.29 -16.86
N PRO A 134 19.66 0.16 -17.93
CA PRO A 134 20.91 -0.58 -17.87
C PRO A 134 22.04 0.22 -17.20
N TYR A 135 21.79 1.45 -16.75
CA TYR A 135 22.78 2.34 -16.17
C TYR A 135 22.56 2.50 -14.66
N LYS A 136 23.65 2.80 -13.94
CA LYS A 136 23.54 3.18 -12.53
C LYS A 136 23.13 4.64 -12.42
N GLU A 137 22.20 4.90 -11.52
CA GLU A 137 21.87 6.25 -11.09
C GLU A 137 22.30 6.46 -9.65
N GLN A 138 22.62 7.72 -9.32
CA GLN A 138 22.93 8.13 -7.95
C GLN A 138 21.80 9.01 -7.46
N PHE A 139 21.28 8.69 -6.27
CA PHE A 139 20.22 9.43 -5.62
C PHE A 139 20.81 10.26 -4.50
N ASP A 140 20.47 11.55 -4.45
CA ASP A 140 20.77 12.46 -3.35
C ASP A 140 19.58 12.59 -2.37
N TYR A 141 18.52 11.82 -2.58
CA TYR A 141 17.32 11.79 -1.77
C TYR A 141 17.00 10.38 -1.23
N ASP A 142 16.15 10.33 -0.20
CA ASP A 142 15.83 9.12 0.54
C ASP A 142 14.81 8.24 -0.19
N LEU A 143 15.26 7.08 -0.69
CA LEU A 143 14.42 6.03 -1.27
C LEU A 143 13.99 4.95 -0.26
N ILE A 144 14.66 4.86 0.90
CA ILE A 144 14.46 3.78 1.86
C ILE A 144 13.21 4.03 2.70
N THR A 145 13.04 5.26 3.21
CA THR A 145 11.87 5.59 4.02
C THR A 145 10.54 5.46 3.26
N PRO A 146 10.37 6.00 2.04
CA PRO A 146 9.13 5.77 1.27
C PRO A 146 8.91 4.29 0.93
N HIS A 147 9.98 3.52 0.66
CA HIS A 147 9.87 2.07 0.49
C HIS A 147 9.29 1.39 1.75
N ILE A 148 9.85 1.68 2.94
CA ILE A 148 9.37 1.12 4.20
C ILE A 148 7.90 1.47 4.45
N HIS A 149 7.51 2.72 4.24
CA HIS A 149 6.11 3.13 4.40
C HIS A 149 5.19 2.43 3.41
N LEU A 150 5.60 2.28 2.14
CA LEU A 150 4.80 1.58 1.13
C LEU A 150 4.60 0.09 1.50
N VAL A 151 5.64 -0.59 1.99
CA VAL A 151 5.53 -1.96 2.50
C VAL A 151 4.55 -2.05 3.68
N LYS A 152 4.65 -1.11 4.63
CA LYS A 152 3.70 -1.05 5.75
C LYS A 152 2.27 -0.80 5.28
N MET A 153 2.07 0.10 4.32
CA MET A 153 0.74 0.37 3.76
C MET A 153 0.14 -0.88 3.13
N LEU A 154 0.93 -1.70 2.41
CA LEU A 154 0.48 -2.97 1.86
C LEU A 154 0.02 -3.93 2.96
N ASP A 155 0.83 -4.13 4.00
CA ASP A 155 0.49 -5.00 5.13
C ASP A 155 -0.77 -4.50 5.86
N ALA A 156 -0.89 -3.18 6.09
CA ALA A 156 -2.05 -2.57 6.73
C ALA A 156 -3.33 -2.76 5.91
N ALA A 157 -3.25 -2.57 4.59
CA ALA A 157 -4.37 -2.75 3.68
C ALA A 157 -4.83 -4.20 3.62
N GLN A 158 -3.90 -5.17 3.65
CA GLN A 158 -4.26 -6.59 3.71
C GLN A 158 -5.02 -6.90 5.00
N ILE A 159 -4.55 -6.41 6.15
CA ILE A 159 -5.26 -6.60 7.42
C ILE A 159 -6.68 -6.01 7.38
N ILE A 160 -6.85 -4.84 6.75
CA ILE A 160 -8.17 -4.24 6.53
C ILE A 160 -9.05 -5.14 5.67
N ASN A 161 -8.50 -5.72 4.60
CA ASN A 161 -9.22 -6.62 3.70
C ASN A 161 -9.65 -7.92 4.41
N GLU A 162 -8.73 -8.54 5.16
CA GLU A 162 -8.96 -9.83 5.84
C GLU A 162 -9.91 -9.73 7.03
N ARG A 163 -9.71 -8.75 7.91
CA ARG A 163 -10.57 -8.57 9.08
C ARG A 163 -11.89 -7.91 8.71
N GLY A 164 -11.89 -7.12 7.65
CA GLY A 164 -12.99 -6.27 7.26
C GLY A 164 -13.18 -5.08 8.21
N ILE A 165 -14.16 -4.27 7.86
CA ILE A 165 -14.45 -2.98 8.50
C ILE A 165 -15.86 -2.93 9.08
N LYS A 166 -16.08 -2.02 10.03
CA LYS A 166 -17.41 -1.66 10.54
C LYS A 166 -17.51 -0.14 10.69
N LYS A 167 -18.71 0.41 10.49
CA LYS A 167 -18.96 1.83 10.78
C LYS A 167 -18.90 2.04 12.29
N ILE A 168 -18.26 3.12 12.71
CA ILE A 168 -18.29 3.57 14.09
C ILE A 168 -19.74 3.96 14.39
N LYS A 169 -20.38 3.26 15.33
CA LYS A 169 -21.71 3.66 15.80
C LYS A 169 -21.52 4.93 16.63
N ASN A 170 -22.06 6.05 16.16
CA ASN A 170 -22.23 7.21 17.03
C ASN A 170 -23.03 6.76 18.24
N LYS A 171 -22.47 6.90 19.45
CA LYS A 171 -23.25 6.80 20.68
C LYS A 171 -24.24 7.98 20.67
N VAL A 172 -25.39 7.80 20.02
CA VAL A 172 -26.54 8.68 20.24
C VAL A 172 -26.88 8.55 21.72
N ASN A 173 -26.86 9.70 22.41
CA ASN A 173 -27.12 9.86 23.84
C ASN A 173 -28.26 8.97 24.35
N LYS A 174 -27.92 7.84 24.98
CA LYS A 174 -28.76 7.21 26.01
C LYS A 174 -28.45 7.93 27.31
N ASN A 175 -29.08 9.09 27.52
CA ASN A 175 -29.23 9.76 28.81
C ASN A 175 -30.35 10.80 28.69
N ARG A 176 -31.57 10.32 28.45
CA ARG A 176 -32.84 10.99 28.80
C ARG A 176 -33.91 9.91 28.88
N GLU A 177 -34.17 9.45 30.09
CA GLU A 177 -35.48 9.14 30.67
C GLU A 177 -35.29 8.87 32.17
#